data_AF-A0A453LXN5-F1
#
_entry.id   AF-A0A453LXN5-F1
#
_cell.length_a   1.000
_cell.length_b   1.000
_cell.length_c   1.000
_cell.angle_alpha   90.00
_cell.angle_beta   90.00
_cell.angle_gamma   90.00
#
_symmetry.space_group_name_H-M   'P 1'
#
loop_
_entity.id
_entity.type
_entity.pdbx_description
1 polymer ?
#
loop_
_entity_poly.entity_id
_entity_poly.type
_entity_poly.pdbx_seq_one_letter_code
_entity_poly.pdbx_strand_id
1 'polypeptide(L)'
;MGIGSGGTVTGVGKYPKEKNPNAKIYGVEPGKANILNGGKPGLHQITGNGVGFKPDILDMDIMEKVLEVKGEDAVKMALQEGLPADYIEVLLNLWNFRMWGYHQLPTRWQ
;
A
#
# COMPACT_ATOMS: atom_id res chain seq x y z
N MET A 1 -0.52 2.14 1.27
CA MET A 1 -1.94 1.85 0.99
C MET A 1 -1.99 0.96 -0.24
N GLY A 2 -2.84 -0.06 -0.25
CA GLY A 2 -3.04 -0.86 -1.47
C GLY A 2 -3.56 0.01 -2.61
N ILE A 3 -3.05 -0.20 -3.82
CA ILE A 3 -3.47 0.57 -5.00
C ILE A 3 -4.22 -0.34 -5.98
N GLY A 4 -5.55 -0.23 -5.92
CA GLY A 4 -6.47 -0.67 -6.96
C GLY A 4 -6.81 0.48 -7.89
N SER A 5 -7.98 1.08 -7.70
CA SER A 5 -8.41 2.28 -8.43
C SER A 5 -7.60 3.54 -8.10
N GLY A 6 -6.90 3.57 -6.95
CA GLY A 6 -6.18 4.74 -6.47
C GLY A 6 -7.01 5.75 -5.68
N GLY A 7 -8.33 5.54 -5.56
CA GLY A 7 -9.22 6.44 -4.82
C GLY A 7 -8.86 6.59 -3.34
N THR A 8 -8.53 5.48 -2.66
CA THR A 8 -8.18 5.52 -1.23
C THR A 8 -6.91 6.32 -0.99
N VAL A 9 -5.82 6.02 -1.71
CA VAL A 9 -4.54 6.71 -1.48
C VAL A 9 -4.61 8.19 -1.88
N THR A 10 -5.34 8.50 -2.95
CA THR A 10 -5.52 9.88 -3.41
C THR A 10 -6.45 10.69 -2.50
N GLY A 11 -7.56 10.10 -2.05
CA GLY A 11 -8.53 10.78 -1.20
C GLY A 11 -8.04 10.88 0.25
N VAL A 12 -7.76 9.73 0.87
CA VAL A 12 -7.32 9.66 2.26
C VAL A 12 -5.94 10.30 2.42
N GLY A 13 -5.06 10.21 1.43
CA GLY A 13 -3.71 10.75 1.56
C GLY A 13 -3.63 12.29 1.63
N LYS A 14 -4.66 13.01 1.16
CA LYS A 14 -4.66 14.49 1.19
C LYS A 14 -4.74 15.00 2.62
N TYR A 15 -5.64 14.42 3.40
CA TYR A 15 -5.93 14.90 4.74
C TYR A 15 -4.71 14.86 5.70
N PRO A 16 -3.92 13.77 5.81
CA PRO A 16 -2.70 13.76 6.60
C PRO A 16 -1.68 14.81 6.16
N LYS A 17 -1.52 15.04 4.84
CA LYS A 17 -0.59 16.05 4.32
C LYS A 17 -1.05 17.48 4.62
N GLU A 18 -2.35 17.74 4.61
CA GLU A 18 -2.92 19.03 5.05
C GLU A 18 -2.63 19.31 6.54
N LYS A 19 -2.64 18.28 7.39
CA LYS A 19 -2.35 18.42 8.83
C LYS A 19 -0.87 18.44 9.14
N ASN A 20 -0.07 17.69 8.40
CA ASN A 20 1.37 17.63 8.52
C ASN A 20 2.00 17.43 7.13
N PRO A 21 2.58 18.48 6.52
CA PRO A 21 3.22 18.38 5.21
C PRO A 21 4.35 17.33 5.13
N ASN A 22 4.95 16.97 6.28
CA ASN A 22 5.99 15.94 6.36
C ASN A 22 5.42 14.51 6.51
N ALA A 23 4.09 14.34 6.51
CA ALA A 23 3.46 13.03 6.57
C ALA A 23 3.85 12.20 5.34
N LYS A 24 4.49 11.06 5.60
CA LYS A 24 4.90 10.13 4.54
C LYS A 24 3.76 9.18 4.21
N ILE A 25 3.47 9.08 2.93
CA ILE A 25 2.46 8.18 2.39
C ILE A 25 3.14 7.25 1.41
N TYR A 26 2.92 5.96 1.59
CA TYR A 26 3.48 4.93 0.73
C TYR A 26 2.35 4.21 0.01
N GLY A 27 2.49 4.05 -1.29
CA GLY A 27 1.69 3.14 -2.10
C GLY A 27 2.19 1.70 -1.95
N VAL A 28 1.34 0.73 -2.27
CA VAL A 28 1.74 -0.68 -2.35
C VAL A 28 1.17 -1.28 -3.62
N GLU A 29 2.02 -1.95 -4.39
CA GLU A 29 1.62 -2.74 -5.56
C GLU A 29 2.26 -4.15 -5.53
N PRO A 30 1.72 -5.13 -6.28
CA PRO A 30 2.29 -6.45 -6.36
C PRO A 30 3.62 -6.42 -7.13
N GLY A 31 4.67 -7.03 -6.59
CA GLY A 31 5.99 -7.06 -7.26
C GLY A 31 5.99 -7.81 -8.61
N LYS A 32 5.05 -8.73 -8.83
CA LYS A 32 4.85 -9.42 -10.13
C LYS A 32 4.02 -8.61 -11.13
N ALA A 33 3.45 -7.47 -10.73
CA ALA A 33 2.59 -6.61 -11.54
C ALA A 33 2.81 -5.12 -11.17
N ASN A 34 4.07 -4.68 -11.25
CA ASN A 34 4.58 -3.43 -10.69
C ASN A 34 4.62 -2.26 -11.68
N ILE A 35 3.48 -1.96 -12.31
CA ILE A 35 3.40 -0.95 -13.38
C ILE A 35 3.69 0.46 -12.88
N LEU A 36 3.34 0.77 -11.63
CA LEU A 36 3.59 2.11 -11.07
C LEU A 36 5.08 2.36 -10.85
N ASN A 37 5.89 1.30 -10.71
CA ASN A 37 7.36 1.35 -10.72
C ASN A 37 7.97 1.10 -12.11
N GLY A 38 7.19 1.15 -13.19
CA GLY A 38 7.69 1.00 -14.58
C GLY A 38 7.88 -0.44 -15.04
N GLY A 39 7.39 -1.41 -14.27
CA GLY A 39 7.39 -2.82 -14.67
C GLY A 39 6.28 -3.17 -15.65
N LYS A 40 5.89 -4.45 -15.66
CA LYS A 40 4.87 -5.01 -16.58
C LYS A 40 3.66 -5.51 -15.81
N PRO A 41 2.48 -5.59 -16.45
CA PRO A 41 1.35 -6.34 -15.90
C PRO A 41 1.75 -7.81 -15.71
N GLY A 42 1.17 -8.47 -14.71
CA GLY A 42 1.42 -9.87 -14.45
C GLY A 42 0.42 -10.48 -13.48
N LEU A 43 0.42 -11.81 -13.39
CA LEU A 43 -0.44 -12.54 -12.46
C LEU A 43 0.13 -12.45 -11.04
N HIS A 44 -0.75 -12.18 -10.07
CA HIS A 44 -0.41 -12.10 -8.65
C HIS A 44 -1.57 -12.55 -7.75
N GLN A 45 -1.25 -12.75 -6.47
CA GLN A 45 -2.18 -13.27 -5.45
C GLN A 45 -2.85 -12.17 -4.62
N ILE A 46 -2.44 -10.91 -4.82
CA ILE A 46 -2.93 -9.75 -4.06
C ILE A 46 -4.17 -9.16 -4.74
N THR A 47 -5.35 -9.70 -4.45
CA THR A 47 -6.62 -9.21 -5.03
C THR A 47 -6.90 -7.75 -4.69
N GLY A 48 -7.59 -7.03 -5.58
CA GLY A 48 -7.98 -5.62 -5.38
C GLY A 48 -6.89 -4.60 -5.74
N ASN A 49 -5.65 -5.03 -5.90
CA ASN A 49 -4.51 -4.17 -6.29
C ASN A 49 -3.94 -4.55 -7.66
N GLY A 50 -3.06 -3.72 -8.21
CA GLY A 50 -2.27 -4.09 -9.39
C GLY A 50 -3.11 -4.22 -10.66
N VAL A 51 -3.98 -3.23 -10.92
CA VAL A 51 -5.00 -3.24 -11.99
C VAL A 51 -4.45 -3.26 -13.44
N GLY A 52 -3.13 -3.41 -13.64
CA GLY A 52 -2.56 -3.58 -14.97
C GLY A 52 -2.37 -2.28 -15.77
N PHE A 53 -2.65 -1.13 -15.18
CA PHE A 53 -2.41 0.22 -15.73
C PHE A 53 -2.38 1.25 -14.61
N LYS A 54 -1.99 2.50 -14.90
CA LYS A 54 -2.11 3.63 -13.97
C LYS A 54 -3.52 4.23 -14.07
N PRO A 55 -4.35 4.21 -13.02
CA PRO A 55 -5.68 4.83 -13.05
C PRO A 55 -5.62 6.35 -13.17
N ASP A 56 -6.57 6.96 -13.87
CA ASP A 56 -6.64 8.43 -14.04
C ASP A 56 -6.85 9.18 -12.72
N ILE A 57 -7.56 8.56 -11.78
CA ILE A 57 -7.85 9.16 -10.47
C ILE A 57 -6.71 9.00 -9.46
N LEU A 58 -5.63 8.28 -9.83
CA LEU A 58 -4.48 8.07 -8.95
C LEU A 58 -3.54 9.27 -9.00
N ASP A 59 -3.49 10.01 -7.90
CA ASP A 59 -2.52 11.07 -7.67
C ASP A 59 -1.20 10.46 -7.16
N MET A 60 -0.18 10.47 -8.00
CA MET A 60 1.14 9.91 -7.65
C MET A 60 1.95 10.86 -6.75
N ASP A 61 1.69 12.17 -6.82
CA ASP A 61 2.47 13.19 -6.11
C ASP A 61 2.19 13.19 -4.61
N ILE A 62 1.08 12.54 -4.21
CA ILE A 62 0.74 12.37 -2.81
C ILE A 62 1.62 11.35 -2.09
N MET A 63 2.22 10.43 -2.84
CA MET A 63 3.03 9.34 -2.29
C MET A 63 4.52 9.65 -2.38
N GLU A 64 5.27 9.23 -1.37
CA GLU A 64 6.73 9.24 -1.40
C GLU A 64 7.28 8.15 -2.33
N LYS A 65 6.67 6.96 -2.25
CA LYS A 65 7.08 5.78 -3.00
C LYS A 65 5.93 4.79 -3.12
N VAL A 66 5.92 4.03 -4.21
CA VAL A 66 5.15 2.79 -4.33
C VAL A 66 6.05 1.60 -3.98
N LEU A 67 5.71 0.89 -2.91
CA LEU A 67 6.43 -0.30 -2.45
C LEU A 67 5.92 -1.54 -3.17
N GLU A 68 6.84 -2.41 -3.56
CA GLU A 68 6.51 -3.71 -4.14
C GLU A 68 6.37 -4.77 -3.04
N VAL A 69 5.29 -5.54 -3.09
CA VAL A 69 5.04 -6.64 -2.14
C VAL A 69 4.90 -7.96 -2.89
N LYS A 70 5.56 -9.01 -2.38
CA LYS A 70 5.42 -10.37 -2.89
C LYS A 70 4.10 -10.95 -2.41
N GLY A 71 3.38 -11.64 -3.30
CA GLY A 71 2.07 -12.23 -2.97
C GLY A 71 2.17 -13.26 -1.85
N GLU A 72 3.26 -14.03 -1.84
CA GLU A 72 3.52 -15.08 -0.85
C GLU A 72 3.72 -14.48 0.57
N ASP A 73 4.40 -13.33 0.67
CA ASP A 73 4.58 -12.61 1.94
C ASP A 73 3.24 -12.03 2.45
N ALA A 74 2.41 -11.54 1.53
CA ALA A 74 1.09 -11.01 1.86
C ALA A 74 0.14 -12.12 2.38
N VAL A 75 0.12 -13.28 1.74
CA VAL A 75 -0.64 -14.46 2.20
C VAL A 75 -0.13 -14.92 3.57
N LYS A 76 1.19 -15.01 3.75
CA LYS A 76 1.78 -15.43 5.03
C LYS A 76 1.38 -14.51 6.17
N MET A 77 1.40 -13.19 5.94
CA MET A 77 0.97 -12.21 6.92
C MET A 77 -0.52 -12.36 7.25
N ALA A 78 -1.37 -12.67 6.26
CA ALA A 78 -2.78 -12.92 6.48
C ALA A 78 -3.05 -14.04 7.47
N LEU A 79 -2.39 -15.17 7.23
CA LEU A 79 -2.52 -16.35 8.06
C LEU A 79 -2.01 -16.10 9.49
N GLN A 80 -0.94 -15.29 9.65
CA GLN A 80 -0.41 -14.92 10.96
C GLN A 80 -1.38 -14.08 11.80
N GLU A 81 -2.15 -13.20 11.16
CA GLU A 81 -3.16 -12.36 11.82
C GLU A 81 -4.53 -13.06 11.93
N GLY A 82 -4.62 -14.34 11.56
CA GLY A 82 -5.86 -15.11 11.61
C GLY A 82 -6.90 -14.69 10.58
N LEU A 83 -6.49 -14.01 9.50
CA LEU A 83 -7.38 -13.56 8.44
C LEU A 83 -7.40 -14.55 7.27
N PRO A 84 -8.55 -14.70 6.60
CA PRO A 84 -8.63 -15.46 5.35
C PRO A 84 -7.70 -14.88 4.27
N ALA A 85 -7.16 -15.74 3.40
CA ALA A 85 -6.19 -15.34 2.38
C ALA A 85 -6.78 -14.43 1.29
N ASP A 86 -8.10 -14.32 1.17
CA ASP A 86 -8.80 -13.38 0.32
C ASP A 86 -8.91 -11.96 0.93
N TYR A 87 -8.57 -11.78 2.21
CA TYR A 87 -8.56 -10.48 2.92
C TYR A 87 -7.20 -9.75 2.86
N ILE A 88 -6.34 -10.09 1.89
CA ILE A 88 -5.01 -9.48 1.73
C ILE A 88 -5.07 -7.94 1.61
N GLU A 89 -6.13 -7.39 1.02
CA GLU A 89 -6.32 -5.93 0.95
C GLU A 89 -6.42 -5.31 2.36
N VAL A 90 -7.19 -5.93 3.26
CA VAL A 90 -7.38 -5.46 4.65
C VAL A 90 -6.04 -5.47 5.39
N LEU A 91 -5.22 -6.48 5.16
CA LEU A 91 -3.89 -6.58 5.78
C LEU A 91 -2.92 -5.54 5.28
N LEU A 92 -2.94 -5.24 3.98
CA LEU A 92 -2.11 -4.15 3.47
C LEU A 92 -2.52 -2.82 4.11
N ASN A 93 -3.81 -2.59 4.33
CA ASN A 93 -4.28 -1.40 5.04
C ASN A 93 -3.88 -1.40 6.53
N LEU A 94 -3.99 -2.53 7.23
CA LEU A 94 -3.54 -2.69 8.62
C LEU A 94 -2.01 -2.56 8.75
N TRP A 95 -1.25 -3.11 7.82
CA TRP A 95 0.20 -2.98 7.77
C TRP A 95 0.62 -1.52 7.55
N ASN A 96 -0.08 -0.79 6.67
CA ASN A 96 0.13 0.65 6.52
C ASN A 96 -0.18 1.42 7.82
N PHE A 97 -1.26 1.06 8.52
CA PHE A 97 -1.59 1.67 9.81
C PHE A 97 -0.51 1.39 10.86
N ARG A 98 -0.04 0.14 10.94
CA ARG A 98 1.04 -0.27 11.84
C ARG A 98 2.35 0.46 11.53
N MET A 99 2.73 0.55 10.25
CA MET A 99 3.93 1.26 9.81
C MET A 99 3.82 2.77 10.04
N TRP A 100 2.65 3.36 9.84
CA TRP A 100 2.38 4.76 10.13
C TRP A 100 2.49 5.05 11.63
N GLY A 101 1.91 4.21 12.48
CA GLY A 101 2.11 4.28 13.93
C GLY A 101 3.59 4.16 14.33
N TYR A 102 4.32 3.24 13.69
CA TYR A 102 5.75 3.03 13.96
C TYR A 102 6.62 4.24 13.59
N HIS A 103 6.29 4.95 12.51
CA HIS A 103 7.04 6.12 12.04
C HIS A 103 6.63 7.44 12.71
N GLN A 104 5.53 7.45 13.46
CA GLN A 104 5.09 8.60 14.25
C GLN A 104 5.52 8.54 15.72
N LEU A 105 5.91 7.37 16.21
CA LEU A 105 6.50 7.28 17.53
C LEU A 105 7.90 7.91 17.46
N PRO A 106 8.23 8.89 18.32
CA PRO A 106 9.63 9.29 18.48
C PRO A 106 10.40 8.02 18.85
N THR A 107 11.42 7.68 18.06
CA THR A 107 12.33 6.55 18.31
C THR A 107 12.88 6.69 19.72
N ARG A 108 12.27 6.01 20.67
CA ARG A 108 12.71 5.99 22.06
C ARG A 108 12.53 4.60 22.59
N TRP A 109 13.38 3.68 22.14
CA TRP A 109 13.85 2.48 22.85
C TRP A 109 15.13 1.99 22.16
N GLN A 110 16.29 2.48 22.63
CA GLN A 110 17.54 1.71 22.73
C GLN A 110 17.65 1.29 24.20
#